data_AF-A0A2E0HNU2-F1
#
_entry.id   AF-A0A2E0HNU2-F1
#
_cell.length_a   1.000
_cell.length_b   1.000
_cell.length_c   1.000
_cell.angle_alpha   90.00
_cell.angle_beta   90.00
_cell.angle_gamma   90.00
#
_symmetry.space_group_name_H-M   'P 1'
#
loop_
_entity.id
_entity.type
_entity.pdbx_description
1 polymer ?
#
loop_
_entity_poly.entity_id
_entity_poly.type
_entity_poly.pdbx_seq_one_letter_code
_entity_poly.pdbx_strand_id
1 'polypeptide(L)' 'MWSFIGRFISTNWIAFLVVSVGWEVLELYLPYDFAIESNINKISDLIVNTFGFWIGIRMRYSTEN' A
#
# COMPACT_ATOMS: atom_id res chain seq x y z
N MET A 1 -3.56 7.19 0.16
CA MET A 1 -2.56 7.20 -0.94
C MET A 1 -2.83 6.11 -1.98
N TRP A 2 -2.84 4.83 -1.59
CA TRP A 2 -2.96 3.71 -2.55
C TRP A 2 -4.23 3.68 -3.38
N SER A 3 -5.37 4.18 -2.86
CA SER A 3 -6.58 4.35 -3.66
C SER A 3 -6.40 5.33 -4.83
N PHE A 4 -5.65 6.42 -4.62
CA PHE A 4 -5.33 7.35 -5.70
C PHE A 4 -4.43 6.69 -6.75
N ILE A 5 -3.39 5.97 -6.30
CA ILE A 5 -2.46 5.25 -7.20
C ILE A 5 -3.22 4.20 -8.02
N GLY A 6 -4.03 3.36 -7.36
CA GLY A 6 -4.85 2.33 -8.00
C GLY A 6 -5.86 2.90 -9.00
N ARG A 7 -6.39 4.09 -8.71
CA ARG A 7 -7.38 4.75 -9.57
C ARG A 7 -6.77 5.42 -10.80
N PHE A 8 -5.69 6.16 -10.63
CA PHE A 8 -5.21 7.09 -11.65
C PHE A 8 -3.83 6.76 -12.23
N ILE A 9 -3.00 5.98 -11.54
CA ILE A 9 -1.60 5.79 -11.91
C ILE A 9 -1.34 4.38 -12.44
N SER A 10 -1.68 3.32 -11.68
CA SER A 10 -1.33 1.95 -12.03
C SER A 10 -2.27 0.93 -11.40
N THR A 11 -2.55 -0.16 -12.12
CA THR A 11 -3.29 -1.33 -11.64
C THR A 11 -2.37 -2.53 -11.38
N ASN A 12 -1.05 -2.35 -11.48
CA ASN A 12 -0.07 -3.42 -11.34
C ASN A 12 0.10 -3.83 -9.87
N TRP A 13 -0.50 -4.97 -9.51
CA TRP A 13 -0.43 -5.56 -8.18
C TRP A 13 0.98 -5.96 -7.74
N ILE A 14 1.85 -6.40 -8.66
CA ILE A 14 3.22 -6.79 -8.32
C ILE A 14 4.01 -5.56 -7.87
N ALA A 15 3.92 -4.46 -8.61
CA ALA A 15 4.56 -3.19 -8.25
C ALA A 15 4.04 -2.67 -6.91
N PHE A 16 2.72 -2.73 -6.68
CA PHE A 16 2.11 -2.38 -5.40
C PHE A 16 2.67 -3.22 -4.25
N LEU A 17 2.72 -4.55 -4.38
CA LEU A 17 3.19 -5.45 -3.33
C LEU A 17 4.67 -5.23 -3.02
N VAL A 18 5.51 -5.05 -4.05
CA VAL A 18 6.95 -4.78 -3.87
C VAL A 18 7.16 -3.50 -3.07
N VAL A 19 6.43 -2.43 -3.38
CA VAL A 19 6.58 -1.16 -2.66
C VAL A 19 5.96 -1.23 -1.26
N SER A 20 4.76 -1.78 -1.12
CA SER A 20 4.06 -1.83 0.17
C SER A 20 4.78 -2.76 1.15
N VAL A 21 5.18 -3.97 0.74
CA VAL A 21 5.91 -4.90 1.62
C VAL A 21 7.36 -4.47 1.77
N GLY A 22 7.97 -3.95 0.70
CA GLY A 22 9.35 -3.45 0.74
C GLY A 22 9.52 -2.30 1.74
N TRP A 23 8.51 -1.44 1.90
CA TRP A 23 8.53 -0.38 2.90
C TRP A 23 8.56 -0.94 4.33
N GLU A 24 7.66 -1.85 4.67
CA GLU A 24 7.63 -2.49 6.01
C GLU A 24 8.94 -3.23 6.31
N VAL A 25 9.52 -3.92 5.31
CA VAL A 25 10.80 -4.62 5.46
C VAL A 25 11.94 -3.62 5.64
N LEU A 26 11.93 -2.50 4.92
CA LEU A 26 12.94 -1.46 5.04
C LEU A 26 12.96 -0.86 6.44
N GLU A 27 11.78 -0.63 7.03
CA GLU A 27 11.64 -0.07 8.38
C GLU A 27 12.28 -0.95 9.46
N LEU A 28 12.37 -2.27 9.28
CA LEU A 28 13.08 -3.16 10.21
C LEU A 28 14.58 -2.84 10.33
N TYR A 29 15.15 -2.16 9.34
CA TYR A 29 16.57 -1.81 9.30
C TYR A 29 16.83 -0.32 9.56
N LEU A 30 15.77 0.49 9.71
CA LEU A 30 15.88 1.93 9.90
C LEU A 30 15.87 2.30 11.40
N PRO A 31 16.96 2.86 11.94
CA PRO A 31 17.02 3.25 13.36
C PRO A 31 16.44 4.66 13.57
N TYR A 32 15.25 4.92 13.03
CA TYR A 32 14.55 6.20 13.18
C TYR A 32 13.27 6.02 13.98
N ASP A 33 12.94 6.98 14.85
CA ASP A 33 11.77 6.89 15.75
C ASP A 33 10.44 6.68 15.01
N PHE A 34 10.33 7.15 13.75
CA PHE A 34 9.14 6.94 12.93
C PHE A 34 9.01 5.50 12.40
N ALA A 35 10.12 4.77 12.27
CA ALA A 35 10.14 3.39 11.78
C ALA A 35 9.99 2.38 12.92
N ILE A 36 10.26 2.81 14.16
CA ILE A 36 10.11 2.01 15.37
C ILE A 36 8.64 2.02 15.80
N GLU A 37 7.91 1.03 15.34
CA GLU A 37 6.51 0.83 15.72
C GLU A 37 6.18 -0.64 15.94
N SER A 38 4.98 -0.89 16.45
CA SER A 38 4.47 -2.23 16.73
C SER A 38 4.30 -3.05 15.45
N ASN A 39 4.66 -4.34 15.51
CA ASN A 39 4.37 -5.29 14.42
C ASN A 39 2.88 -5.31 14.02
N ILE A 40 1.96 -4.97 14.94
CA ILE A 40 0.53 -4.92 14.61
C ILE A 40 0.18 -3.72 13.72
N ASN A 41 0.89 -2.60 13.87
CA ASN A 41 0.71 -1.43 13.04
C ASN A 41 1.22 -1.72 11.61
N LYS A 42 2.41 -2.33 11.49
CA LYS A 42 2.96 -2.82 10.22
C LYS A 42 1.99 -3.71 9.45
N ILE A 43 1.38 -4.66 10.14
CA ILE A 43 0.35 -5.53 9.54
C ILE A 43 -0.89 -4.73 9.15
N SER A 44 -1.32 -3.78 10.00
CA SER A 44 -2.44 -2.89 9.71
C SER A 44 -2.18 -2.07 8.44
N ASP A 45 -0.96 -1.56 8.28
CA ASP A 45 -0.56 -0.76 7.12
C ASP A 45 -0.62 -1.58 5.83
N LEU A 46 -0.13 -2.82 5.84
CA LEU A 46 -0.30 -3.73 4.69
C LEU A 46 -1.77 -3.97 4.34
N ILE A 47 -2.64 -4.16 5.34
CA ILE A 47 -4.07 -4.37 5.14
C ILE A 47 -4.72 -3.11 4.55
N VAL A 48 -4.50 -1.95 5.17
CA VAL A 48 -5.07 -0.67 4.73
C VAL A 48 -4.57 -0.28 3.35
N ASN A 49 -3.28 -0.50 3.06
CA ASN A 49 -2.68 -0.28 1.75
C ASN A 49 -3.35 -1.14 0.68
N THR A 50 -3.56 -2.43 0.98
CA THR A 50 -4.20 -3.39 0.07
C THR A 50 -5.65 -3.00 -0.22
N PHE A 51 -6.44 -2.69 0.81
CA PHE A 51 -7.81 -2.21 0.64
C PHE A 51 -7.86 -0.91 -0.15
N GLY A 52 -6.98 0.04 0.17
CA GLY A 52 -6.87 1.29 -0.55
C GLY A 52 -6.63 1.06 -2.03
N PHE A 53 -5.61 0.28 -2.39
CA PHE A 53 -5.26 -0.02 -3.77
C PHE A 53 -6.42 -0.71 -4.52
N TRP A 54 -7.02 -1.73 -3.90
CA TRP A 54 -8.16 -2.44 -4.47
C TRP A 54 -9.36 -1.52 -4.74
N ILE A 55 -9.73 -0.66 -3.78
CA ILE A 55 -10.81 0.33 -3.97
C ILE A 55 -10.47 1.26 -5.13
N GLY A 56 -9.23 1.75 -5.21
CA GLY A 56 -8.79 2.62 -6.29
C GLY A 56 -8.99 2.00 -7.67
N ILE A 57 -8.53 0.75 -7.82
CA ILE A 57 -8.71 -0.03 -9.05
C ILE A 57 -10.19 -0.21 -9.36
N ARG A 58 -11.02 -0.57 -8.36
CA ARG A 58 -12.45 -0.79 -8.59
C ARG A 58 -13.15 0.48 -9.06
N MET A 59 -12.82 1.63 -8.48
CA MET A 59 -13.37 2.93 -8.89
C MET A 59 -12.97 3.32 -10.32
N ARG A 60 -11.74 2.99 -10.74
CA ARG A 60 -11.30 3.18 -12.12
C ARG A 60 -12.20 2.42 -13.09
N TYR A 61 -12.34 1.11 -12.89
CA TYR A 61 -13.17 0.29 -13.78
C TYR A 61 -14.65 0.66 -13.73
N SER A 62 -15.20 1.08 -12.58
CA SER A 62 -16.60 1.56 -12.52
C SER A 62 -16.85 2.85 -13.29
N THR A 63 -15.81 3.61 -13.66
CA THR A 63 -15.94 4.82 -14.48
C THR A 63 -15.76 4.52 -15.98
N GLU A 64 -15.14 3.38 -16.31
CA GLU A 64 -14.88 2.93 -17.69
C GLU A 64 -15.99 2.03 -18.27
N ASN A 65 -16.96 1.60 -17.45
CA ASN A 65 -18.16 0.83 -17.85
C ASN A 65 -19.40 1.73 -17.88
#